data_AF-A0A2E5DTF8-F1
#
_entry.id   AF-A0A2E5DTF8-F1
#
_cell.length_a   1.000
_cell.length_b   1.000
_cell.length_c   1.000
_cell.angle_alpha   90.00
_cell.angle_beta   90.00
_cell.angle_gamma   90.00
#
_symmetry.space_group_name_H-M   'P 1'
#
loop_
_entity.id
_entity.type
_entity.pdbx_description
1 polymer ?
#
loop_
_entity_poly.entity_id
_entity_poly.type
_entity_poly.pdbx_seq_one_letter_code
_entity_poly.pdbx_strand_id
1 'polypeptide(L)'
;MRSLLLLSATLTLGMTGLAGTPAFAADGAHDHMQMDHVTEEINTHMAPAHHDDAHGHDTAHAEEGHHDEVQGLPQLDGSTYPSQIFWLLVTFALMYLPFRFKVLPDLSGVIERRREQIEGDLISAKNLKIEAENVHAAYEKIVREARDKSSYLFTRAEEKIKEQEKASYAEFYAHAAKDIADAEEEIADATQKALATVNDVAAEVAAAAAEKLVGIKTDKKKAISVIETIGKKKAA
;
A
#
# COMPACT_ATOMS: atom_id res chain seq x y z
N MET A 1 -44.17 1.81 -16.45
CA MET A 1 -45.24 1.26 -15.60
C MET A 1 -45.35 -0.25 -15.81
N ARG A 2 -44.57 -1.04 -15.07
CA ARG A 2 -44.83 -2.47 -14.80
C ARG A 2 -44.26 -2.74 -13.42
N SER A 3 -45.16 -2.77 -12.46
CA SER A 3 -44.97 -3.13 -11.06
C SER A 3 -44.64 -4.62 -10.92
N LEU A 4 -44.00 -4.94 -9.79
CA LEU A 4 -44.08 -6.13 -8.91
C LEU A 4 -42.66 -6.57 -8.51
N LEU A 5 -42.21 -6.23 -7.30
CA LEU A 5 -42.46 -6.89 -6.00
C LEU A 5 -41.43 -7.99 -5.70
N LEU A 6 -40.68 -7.76 -4.62
CA LEU A 6 -40.26 -8.73 -3.59
C LEU A 6 -39.30 -9.85 -4.03
N LEU A 7 -38.11 -9.93 -3.43
CA LEU A 7 -37.89 -10.69 -2.18
C LEU A 7 -36.39 -10.68 -1.80
N SER A 8 -36.13 -10.31 -0.56
CA SER A 8 -34.87 -10.43 0.17
C SER A 8 -34.36 -11.87 0.24
N ALA A 9 -33.04 -12.07 0.07
CA ALA A 9 -32.37 -13.30 0.48
C ALA A 9 -30.97 -12.99 1.05
N THR A 10 -30.98 -12.42 2.26
CA THR A 10 -29.84 -12.43 3.18
C THR A 10 -29.73 -13.84 3.74
N LEU A 11 -28.85 -14.67 3.18
CA LEU A 11 -28.58 -16.01 3.71
C LEU A 11 -27.34 -15.96 4.61
N THR A 12 -27.57 -15.57 5.86
CA THR A 12 -26.69 -15.84 7.00
C THR A 12 -27.12 -17.16 7.64
N LEU A 13 -26.28 -18.18 7.51
CA LEU A 13 -26.29 -19.43 8.28
C LEU A 13 -24.80 -19.87 8.32
N GLY A 14 -24.08 -19.95 9.43
CA GLY A 14 -24.49 -20.37 10.76
C GLY A 14 -24.18 -21.86 10.92
N MET A 15 -22.92 -22.24 11.14
CA MET A 15 -22.63 -23.53 11.79
C MET A 15 -21.30 -23.52 12.55
N THR A 16 -21.49 -23.43 13.86
CA THR A 16 -20.57 -23.63 14.96
C THR A 16 -20.11 -25.09 15.05
N GLY A 17 -18.82 -25.29 15.32
CA GLY A 17 -18.19 -26.55 15.72
C GLY A 17 -16.71 -26.52 15.33
N LEU A 18 -15.75 -27.00 16.10
CA LEU A 18 -15.66 -27.57 17.43
C LEU A 18 -14.15 -27.51 17.77
N ALA A 19 -13.85 -27.26 19.04
CA ALA A 19 -12.58 -27.44 19.75
C ALA A 19 -11.38 -28.06 18.99
N GLY A 20 -10.27 -27.34 18.98
CA GLY A 20 -8.98 -27.86 18.49
C GLY A 20 -7.84 -26.85 18.59
N THR A 21 -7.58 -26.31 19.78
CA THR A 21 -6.30 -25.64 20.07
C THR A 21 -5.19 -26.68 20.21
N PRO A 22 -4.04 -26.49 19.54
CA PRO A 22 -2.78 -26.89 20.14
C PRO A 22 -1.91 -25.67 20.47
N ALA A 23 -1.36 -25.76 21.67
CA ALA A 23 -0.46 -24.86 22.35
C ALA A 23 0.65 -24.27 21.46
N PHE A 24 0.75 -22.94 21.51
CA PHE A 24 1.97 -22.19 21.23
C PHE A 24 2.97 -22.48 22.35
N ALA A 25 3.88 -23.43 22.10
CA ALA A 25 5.06 -23.66 22.92
C ALA A 25 6.27 -23.12 22.15
N ALA A 26 6.91 -22.13 22.76
CA ALA A 26 8.19 -21.59 22.35
C ALA A 26 9.29 -22.61 22.65
N ASP A 27 10.13 -22.92 21.66
CA ASP A 27 11.53 -23.24 21.90
C ASP A 27 12.34 -22.91 20.64
N GLY A 28 13.12 -21.84 20.73
CA GLY A 28 14.09 -21.46 19.71
C GLY A 28 15.40 -22.13 20.06
N ALA A 29 15.72 -23.22 19.36
CA ALA A 29 17.01 -23.86 19.42
C ALA A 29 17.54 -24.05 17.99
N HIS A 30 18.77 -23.58 17.82
CA HIS A 30 19.58 -23.56 16.62
C HIS A 30 19.66 -24.94 15.95
N ASP A 31 19.28 -25.03 14.67
CA ASP A 31 19.55 -26.22 13.85
C ASP A 31 20.64 -25.91 12.83
N HIS A 32 21.78 -26.56 13.04
CA HIS A 32 22.93 -26.54 12.16
C HIS A 32 22.69 -27.54 11.03
N MET A 33 22.67 -27.07 9.78
CA MET A 33 22.75 -27.94 8.61
C MET A 33 24.06 -28.73 8.64
N GLN A 34 23.97 -30.03 8.95
CA GLN A 34 24.99 -31.02 8.65
C GLN A 34 24.57 -31.71 7.33
N MET A 35 25.46 -31.62 6.34
CA MET A 35 25.37 -32.35 5.08
C MET A 35 26.31 -33.54 5.18
N ASP A 36 25.75 -34.74 5.23
CA ASP A 36 26.49 -35.98 5.23
C ASP A 36 25.80 -37.05 4.38
N HIS A 37 26.60 -37.56 3.43
CA HIS A 37 26.54 -38.87 2.78
C HIS A 37 25.36 -39.23 1.88
N VAL A 38 25.58 -39.11 0.55
CA VAL A 38 25.21 -40.17 -0.41
C VAL A 38 26.20 -40.21 -1.58
N THR A 39 27.11 -41.19 -1.56
CA THR A 39 27.73 -41.76 -2.77
C THR A 39 27.70 -43.28 -2.63
N GLU A 40 26.80 -43.87 -3.42
CA GLU A 40 27.02 -45.06 -4.25
C GLU A 40 27.46 -46.36 -3.56
N GLU A 41 26.47 -47.16 -3.16
CA GLU A 41 26.55 -48.62 -3.31
C GLU A 41 25.58 -49.04 -4.41
N ILE A 42 26.05 -49.88 -5.35
CA ILE A 42 25.44 -51.15 -5.77
C ILE A 42 26.47 -51.80 -6.73
N ASN A 43 27.31 -52.67 -6.16
CA ASN A 43 27.94 -53.74 -6.90
C ASN A 43 27.58 -55.03 -6.19
N THR A 44 26.76 -55.88 -6.81
CA THR A 44 26.71 -57.28 -6.43
C THR A 44 26.13 -58.15 -7.54
N HIS A 45 26.96 -59.13 -7.93
CA HIS A 45 26.61 -60.50 -8.31
C HIS A 45 25.94 -60.79 -9.66
N MET A 46 26.68 -61.45 -10.55
CA MET A 46 26.26 -62.75 -11.12
C MET A 46 27.44 -63.50 -11.75
N ALA A 47 27.81 -64.64 -11.17
CA ALA A 47 28.40 -65.80 -11.84
C ALA A 47 27.31 -66.90 -11.79
N PRO A 48 27.22 -67.91 -12.69
CA PRO A 48 28.31 -68.89 -12.90
C PRO A 48 28.38 -69.52 -14.31
N ALA A 49 29.48 -70.22 -14.62
CA ALA A 49 29.47 -71.59 -15.15
C ALA A 49 30.87 -72.02 -15.59
N HIS A 50 31.39 -73.04 -14.90
CA HIS A 50 32.46 -73.91 -15.38
C HIS A 50 31.98 -74.72 -16.60
N HIS A 51 32.88 -74.94 -17.57
CA HIS A 51 32.96 -76.25 -18.22
C HIS A 51 34.40 -76.49 -18.68
N ASP A 52 34.96 -77.54 -18.11
CA ASP A 52 36.22 -78.17 -18.47
C ASP A 52 36.14 -78.83 -19.86
N ASP A 53 37.32 -79.27 -20.29
CA ASP A 53 37.59 -80.41 -21.18
C ASP A 53 38.15 -80.12 -22.57
N ALA A 54 39.44 -80.41 -22.64
CA ALA A 54 40.16 -80.75 -23.84
C ALA A 54 39.52 -81.97 -24.53
N HIS A 55 39.25 -81.84 -25.82
CA HIS A 55 39.17 -82.99 -26.72
C HIS A 55 39.91 -82.67 -28.01
N GLY A 56 41.03 -83.38 -28.20
CA GLY A 56 41.55 -83.65 -29.52
C GLY A 56 40.52 -84.50 -30.28
N HIS A 57 40.31 -84.16 -31.54
CA HIS A 57 39.84 -85.12 -32.51
C HIS A 57 40.63 -84.92 -33.80
N ASP A 58 41.45 -85.92 -34.05
CA ASP A 58 42.13 -86.17 -35.30
C ASP A 58 41.06 -86.30 -36.40
N THR A 59 41.24 -85.63 -37.53
CA THR A 59 40.96 -86.21 -38.85
C THR A 59 41.81 -85.49 -39.87
N ALA A 60 42.73 -86.26 -40.43
CA ALA A 60 43.51 -85.92 -41.59
C ALA A 60 42.60 -85.66 -42.79
N HIS A 61 42.78 -84.52 -43.44
CA HIS A 61 42.74 -84.47 -44.90
C HIS A 61 43.93 -83.66 -45.36
N ALA A 62 44.90 -84.41 -45.86
CA ALA A 62 46.07 -83.94 -46.55
C ALA A 62 45.74 -83.67 -48.02
N GLU A 63 46.49 -82.70 -48.57
CA GLU A 63 46.89 -82.57 -49.98
C GLU A 63 45.86 -81.85 -50.88
N GLU A 64 46.23 -80.89 -51.73
CA GLU A 64 47.50 -80.65 -52.40
C GLU A 64 47.44 -79.26 -53.10
N GLY A 65 48.59 -78.60 -53.30
CA GLY A 65 48.76 -77.65 -54.42
C GLY A 65 49.08 -76.18 -54.06
N HIS A 66 50.38 -75.88 -53.98
CA HIS A 66 51.02 -74.57 -54.23
C HIS A 66 50.38 -73.84 -55.43
N HIS A 67 50.33 -72.50 -55.49
CA HIS A 67 51.43 -71.65 -55.95
C HIS A 67 51.35 -70.22 -55.37
N ASP A 68 52.53 -69.74 -55.01
CA ASP A 68 52.87 -68.41 -54.49
C ASP A 68 52.39 -67.24 -55.37
N GLU A 69 51.69 -66.29 -54.74
CA GLU A 69 52.16 -64.90 -54.67
C GLU A 69 51.79 -64.31 -53.29
N VAL A 70 52.79 -63.75 -52.62
CA VAL A 70 52.69 -63.14 -51.29
C VAL A 70 51.85 -61.87 -51.37
N GLN A 71 50.61 -61.89 -50.84
CA GLN A 71 49.83 -60.68 -50.57
C GLN A 71 49.24 -60.70 -49.17
N GLY A 72 50.04 -60.26 -48.21
CA GLY A 72 49.59 -59.75 -46.91
C GLY A 72 48.93 -60.78 -45.99
N LEU A 73 48.65 -60.35 -44.76
CA LEU A 73 47.82 -61.11 -43.82
C LEU A 73 46.49 -61.48 -44.53
N PRO A 74 45.96 -62.72 -44.40
CA PRO A 74 44.70 -63.14 -45.06
C PRO A 74 43.45 -62.34 -44.64
N GLN A 75 43.63 -61.37 -43.74
CA GLN A 75 42.63 -60.41 -43.28
C GLN A 75 42.57 -59.13 -44.15
N LEU A 76 43.52 -58.96 -45.08
CA LEU A 76 43.65 -57.80 -45.96
C LEU A 76 43.48 -58.18 -47.45
N ASP A 77 42.69 -59.20 -47.75
CA ASP A 77 42.34 -59.53 -49.13
C ASP A 77 41.41 -58.46 -49.71
N GLY A 78 41.96 -57.67 -50.64
CA GLY A 78 41.33 -56.55 -51.35
C GLY A 78 40.01 -56.90 -52.06
N SER A 79 39.78 -58.17 -52.38
CA SER A 79 38.67 -58.63 -53.21
C SER A 79 37.30 -58.58 -52.52
N THR A 80 37.25 -58.62 -51.18
CA THR A 80 35.98 -58.64 -50.42
C THR A 80 35.49 -57.23 -50.02
N TYR A 81 36.39 -56.23 -49.98
CA TYR A 81 36.06 -54.85 -49.61
C TYR A 81 34.98 -54.18 -50.49
N PRO A 82 34.92 -54.37 -51.83
CA PRO A 82 33.89 -53.75 -52.65
C PRO A 82 32.46 -54.16 -52.25
N SER A 83 32.25 -55.44 -51.90
CA SER A 83 30.94 -55.93 -51.44
C SER A 83 30.57 -55.38 -50.07
N GLN A 84 31.54 -55.31 -49.15
CA GLN A 84 31.33 -54.72 -47.82
C GLN A 84 31.03 -53.21 -47.91
N ILE A 85 31.73 -52.47 -48.77
CA ILE A 85 31.48 -51.05 -49.00
C ILE A 85 30.12 -50.83 -49.68
N PHE A 86 29.73 -51.70 -50.61
CA PHE A 86 28.40 -51.64 -51.23
C PHE A 86 27.28 -51.79 -50.20
N TRP A 87 27.32 -52.82 -49.37
CA TRP A 87 26.32 -53.02 -48.30
C TRP A 87 26.38 -51.95 -47.22
N LEU A 88 27.57 -51.44 -46.88
CA LEU A 88 27.73 -50.30 -45.98
C LEU A 88 27.02 -49.06 -46.56
N LEU A 89 27.19 -48.76 -47.85
CA LEU A 89 26.49 -47.66 -48.49
C LEU A 89 24.98 -47.87 -48.53
N VAL A 90 24.51 -49.09 -48.81
CA VAL A 90 23.08 -49.42 -48.83
C VAL A 90 22.45 -49.24 -47.44
N THR A 91 23.05 -49.83 -46.40
CA THR A 91 22.56 -49.72 -45.01
C THR A 91 22.70 -48.30 -44.46
N PHE A 92 23.80 -47.63 -44.76
CA PHE A 92 24.02 -46.23 -44.39
C PHE A 92 22.99 -45.32 -45.08
N ALA A 93 22.74 -45.50 -46.37
CA ALA A 93 21.72 -44.73 -47.09
C ALA A 93 20.31 -44.99 -46.54
N LEU A 94 19.98 -46.25 -46.26
CA LEU A 94 18.70 -46.64 -45.66
C LEU A 94 18.44 -45.94 -44.32
N MET A 95 19.47 -45.78 -43.48
CA MET A 95 19.37 -45.06 -42.21
C MET A 95 19.49 -43.54 -42.36
N TYR A 96 20.33 -43.06 -43.28
CA TYR A 96 20.63 -41.63 -43.48
C TYR A 96 19.46 -40.87 -44.10
N LEU A 97 18.73 -41.48 -45.04
CA LEU A 97 17.57 -40.86 -45.69
C LEU A 97 16.51 -40.37 -44.68
N PRO A 98 15.96 -41.21 -43.77
CA PRO A 98 14.99 -40.74 -42.78
C PRO A 98 15.61 -39.78 -41.77
N PHE A 99 16.89 -39.95 -41.41
CA PHE A 99 17.58 -39.04 -40.49
C PHE A 99 17.68 -37.62 -41.07
N ARG A 100 18.07 -37.50 -42.35
CA ARG A 100 18.14 -36.24 -43.09
C ARG A 100 16.79 -35.53 -43.15
N PHE A 101 15.72 -36.27 -43.45
CA PHE A 101 14.41 -35.65 -43.70
C PHE A 101 13.59 -35.40 -42.44
N LYS A 102 13.80 -36.15 -41.35
CA LYS A 102 12.96 -36.05 -40.16
C LYS A 102 13.69 -35.44 -38.95
N VAL A 103 14.91 -35.87 -38.66
CA VAL A 103 15.60 -35.47 -37.42
C VAL A 103 16.09 -34.02 -37.47
N LEU A 104 16.63 -33.58 -38.62
CA LEU A 104 17.10 -32.21 -38.79
C LEU A 104 15.98 -31.15 -38.67
N PRO A 105 14.82 -31.26 -39.35
CA PRO A 105 13.75 -30.27 -39.19
C PRO A 105 13.10 -30.32 -37.80
N ASP A 106 12.94 -31.50 -37.19
CA ASP A 106 12.37 -31.62 -35.85
C ASP A 106 13.26 -30.91 -34.81
N LEU A 107 14.59 -31.03 -34.92
CA LEU A 107 15.55 -30.33 -34.05
C LEU A 107 15.57 -28.82 -34.29
N SER A 108 15.55 -28.38 -35.55
CA SER A 108 15.46 -26.96 -35.91
C SER A 108 14.18 -26.32 -35.34
N GLY A 109 13.05 -27.01 -35.41
CA GLY A 109 11.78 -26.52 -34.89
C GLY A 109 11.77 -26.35 -33.37
N VAL A 110 12.48 -27.19 -32.61
CA VAL A 110 12.59 -27.03 -31.14
C VAL A 110 13.44 -25.81 -30.78
N ILE A 111 14.55 -25.58 -31.49
CA ILE A 111 15.41 -24.42 -31.26
C ILE A 111 14.64 -23.13 -31.57
N GLU A 112 13.91 -23.11 -32.68
CA GLU A 112 13.12 -21.93 -33.06
C GLU A 112 12.00 -21.65 -32.06
N ARG A 113 11.22 -22.66 -31.66
CA ARG A 113 10.18 -22.50 -30.64
C ARG A 113 10.71 -21.95 -29.32
N ARG A 114 11.89 -22.39 -28.88
CA ARG A 114 12.53 -21.85 -27.67
C ARG A 114 12.97 -20.41 -27.86
N ARG A 115 13.50 -20.05 -29.03
CA ARG A 115 13.87 -18.67 -29.35
C ARG A 115 12.66 -17.75 -29.35
N GLU A 116 11.60 -18.14 -30.05
CA GLU A 116 10.33 -17.42 -30.09
C GLU A 116 9.74 -17.23 -28.69
N GLN A 117 9.77 -18.27 -27.85
CA GLN A 117 9.27 -18.17 -26.49
C GLN A 117 10.13 -17.23 -25.62
N ILE A 118 11.46 -17.33 -25.69
CA ILE A 118 12.35 -16.43 -24.96
C ILE A 118 12.18 -14.97 -25.41
N GLU A 119 12.04 -14.75 -26.72
CA GLU A 119 11.79 -13.42 -27.27
C GLU A 119 10.43 -12.87 -26.82
N GLY A 120 9.39 -13.71 -26.87
CA GLY A 120 8.05 -13.37 -26.38
C GLY A 120 8.04 -13.03 -24.88
N ASP A 121 8.73 -13.82 -24.07
CA ASP A 121 8.87 -13.59 -22.63
C ASP A 121 9.66 -12.30 -22.35
N LEU A 122 10.73 -12.03 -23.11
CA LEU A 122 11.52 -10.81 -22.98
C LEU A 122 10.71 -9.56 -23.37
N ILE A 123 9.93 -9.62 -24.45
CA ILE A 123 9.03 -8.53 -24.87
C ILE A 123 7.96 -8.30 -23.80
N SER A 124 7.34 -9.37 -23.30
CA SER A 124 6.33 -9.30 -22.25
C SER A 124 6.89 -8.69 -20.98
N ALA A 125 8.08 -9.13 -20.54
CA ALA A 125 8.77 -8.56 -19.38
C ALA A 125 9.11 -7.08 -19.55
N LYS A 126 9.56 -6.66 -20.76
CA LYS A 126 9.80 -5.25 -21.07
C LYS A 126 8.51 -4.43 -21.01
N ASN A 127 7.42 -4.94 -21.57
CA ASN A 127 6.12 -4.26 -21.54
C ASN A 127 5.59 -4.12 -20.11
N LEU A 128 5.66 -5.18 -19.30
CA LEU A 128 5.31 -5.14 -17.88
C LEU A 128 6.18 -4.15 -17.11
N LYS A 129 7.49 -4.07 -17.41
CA LYS A 129 8.39 -3.08 -16.80
C LYS A 129 7.96 -1.65 -17.15
N ILE A 130 7.67 -1.38 -18.42
CA ILE A 130 7.21 -0.05 -18.87
C ILE A 130 5.89 0.32 -18.20
N GLU A 131 4.95 -0.63 -18.12
CA GLU A 131 3.67 -0.41 -17.44
C GLU A 131 3.86 -0.13 -15.94
N ALA A 132 4.72 -0.90 -15.26
CA ALA A 132 5.05 -0.68 -13.86
C ALA A 132 5.72 0.70 -13.64
N GLU A 133 6.65 1.11 -14.52
CA GLU A 133 7.27 2.44 -14.48
C GLU A 133 6.25 3.55 -14.70
N ASN A 134 5.31 3.38 -15.63
CA ASN A 134 4.23 4.34 -15.87
C ASN A 134 3.28 4.48 -14.68
N VAL A 135 2.87 3.35 -14.09
CA VAL A 135 2.03 3.33 -12.89
C VAL A 135 2.78 3.96 -11.72
N HIS A 136 4.07 3.68 -11.57
CA HIS A 136 4.90 4.29 -10.53
C HIS A 136 5.01 5.82 -10.71
N ALA A 137 5.26 6.30 -11.92
CA ALA A 137 5.32 7.72 -12.23
C ALA A 137 3.96 8.42 -11.97
N ALA A 138 2.84 7.78 -12.32
CA ALA A 138 1.50 8.28 -12.04
C ALA A 138 1.23 8.32 -10.53
N TYR A 139 1.62 7.28 -9.79
CA TYR A 139 1.50 7.23 -8.34
C TYR A 139 2.29 8.36 -7.66
N GLU A 140 3.56 8.56 -8.04
CA GLU A 140 4.35 9.67 -7.51
C GLU A 140 3.72 11.03 -7.81
N LYS A 141 3.17 11.22 -9.02
CA LYS A 141 2.45 12.44 -9.38
C LYS A 141 1.24 12.66 -8.49
N ILE A 142 0.42 11.63 -8.24
CA ILE A 142 -0.74 11.71 -7.35
C ILE A 142 -0.31 12.08 -5.93
N VAL A 143 0.77 11.49 -5.42
CA VAL A 143 1.29 11.82 -4.07
C VAL A 143 1.79 13.26 -4.00
N ARG A 144 2.49 13.76 -5.03
CA ARG A 144 2.92 15.16 -5.11
C ARG A 144 1.72 16.11 -5.15
N GLU A 145 0.76 15.86 -6.05
CA GLU A 145 -0.46 16.67 -6.14
C GLU A 145 -1.30 16.65 -4.86
N ALA A 146 -1.38 15.52 -4.17
CA ALA A 146 -2.10 15.42 -2.89
C ALA A 146 -1.43 16.26 -1.80
N ARG A 147 -0.09 16.27 -1.75
CA ARG A 147 0.66 17.14 -0.82
C ARG A 147 0.44 18.61 -1.14
N ASP A 148 0.54 18.99 -2.41
CA ASP A 148 0.34 20.38 -2.84
C ASP A 148 -1.09 20.85 -2.56
N LYS A 149 -2.09 20.02 -2.86
CA LYS A 149 -3.50 20.30 -2.54
C LYS A 149 -3.72 20.43 -1.03
N SER A 150 -3.12 19.56 -0.22
CA SER A 150 -3.22 19.63 1.24
C SER A 150 -2.63 20.93 1.78
N SER A 151 -1.41 21.28 1.37
CA SER A 151 -0.76 22.54 1.76
C SER A 151 -1.58 23.76 1.33
N TYR A 152 -2.10 23.76 0.10
CA TYR A 152 -2.97 24.82 -0.39
C TYR A 152 -4.26 24.96 0.44
N LEU A 153 -4.92 23.84 0.75
CA LEU A 153 -6.13 23.84 1.57
C LEU A 153 -5.85 24.33 2.99
N PHE A 154 -4.71 23.94 3.57
CA PHE A 154 -4.30 24.39 4.90
C PHE A 154 -4.06 25.90 4.93
N THR A 155 -3.26 26.44 4.00
CA THR A 155 -3.04 27.89 3.89
C THR A 155 -4.35 28.64 3.69
N ARG A 156 -5.23 28.16 2.80
CA ARG A 156 -6.53 28.79 2.57
C ARG A 156 -7.45 28.73 3.80
N ALA A 157 -7.39 27.63 4.56
CA ALA A 157 -8.15 27.50 5.80
C ALA A 157 -7.63 28.47 6.87
N GLU A 158 -6.30 28.59 7.03
CA GLU A 158 -5.69 29.57 7.94
C GLU A 158 -6.05 31.01 7.55
N GLU A 159 -6.01 31.35 6.26
CA GLU A 159 -6.42 32.68 5.78
C GLU A 159 -7.89 32.98 6.11
N LYS A 160 -8.79 32.03 5.86
CA LYS A 160 -10.21 32.15 6.19
C LYS A 160 -10.45 32.28 7.69
N ILE A 161 -9.75 31.48 8.50
CA ILE A 161 -9.85 31.57 9.96
C ILE A 161 -9.39 32.94 10.43
N LYS A 162 -8.25 33.44 9.96
CA LYS A 162 -7.74 34.78 10.31
C LYS A 162 -8.70 35.90 9.88
N GLU A 163 -9.35 35.77 8.73
CA GLU A 163 -10.36 36.73 8.27
C GLU A 163 -11.62 36.69 9.14
N GLN A 164 -12.12 35.50 9.46
CA GLN A 164 -13.28 35.30 10.35
C GLN A 164 -12.98 35.77 11.78
N GLU A 165 -11.80 35.50 12.30
CA GLU A 165 -11.35 36.00 13.60
C GLU A 165 -11.37 37.53 13.61
N LYS A 166 -10.77 38.19 12.62
CA LYS A 166 -10.78 39.66 12.53
C LYS A 166 -12.20 40.23 12.49
N ALA A 167 -13.09 39.64 11.71
CA ALA A 167 -14.48 40.06 11.63
C ALA A 167 -15.20 39.88 12.97
N SER A 168 -15.06 38.70 13.60
CA SER A 168 -15.67 38.39 14.90
C SER A 168 -15.13 39.29 16.03
N TYR A 169 -13.82 39.56 16.05
CA TYR A 169 -13.23 40.52 16.98
C TYR A 169 -13.78 41.92 16.76
N ALA A 170 -13.89 42.38 15.51
CA ALA A 170 -14.44 43.71 15.21
C ALA A 170 -15.90 43.84 15.67
N GLU A 171 -16.73 42.83 15.40
CA GLU A 171 -18.11 42.77 15.89
C GLU A 171 -18.17 42.74 17.41
N PHE A 172 -17.36 41.91 18.07
CA PHE A 172 -17.28 41.83 19.53
C PHE A 172 -16.91 43.18 20.15
N TYR A 173 -15.89 43.86 19.62
CA TYR A 173 -15.49 45.18 20.12
C TYR A 173 -16.56 46.24 19.87
N ALA A 174 -17.28 46.19 18.75
CA ALA A 174 -18.39 47.10 18.48
C ALA A 174 -19.56 46.88 19.47
N HIS A 175 -19.89 45.62 19.75
CA HIS A 175 -20.89 45.27 20.77
C HIS A 175 -20.46 45.70 22.17
N ALA A 176 -19.23 45.38 22.57
CA ALA A 176 -18.71 45.78 23.87
C ALA A 176 -18.66 47.30 24.04
N ALA A 177 -18.28 48.05 23.01
CA ALA A 177 -18.29 49.52 23.05
C ALA A 177 -19.71 50.08 23.21
N LYS A 178 -20.71 49.45 22.56
CA LYS A 178 -22.12 49.81 22.73
C LYS A 178 -22.61 49.51 24.16
N ASP A 179 -22.34 48.33 24.68
CA ASP A 179 -22.75 47.94 26.04
C ASP A 179 -22.13 48.86 27.10
N ILE A 180 -20.88 49.28 26.89
CA ILE A 180 -20.22 50.27 27.75
C ILE A 180 -20.93 51.63 27.67
N ALA A 181 -21.25 52.11 26.46
CA ALA A 181 -21.95 53.38 26.28
C ALA A 181 -23.36 53.37 26.91
N ASP A 182 -24.12 52.29 26.70
CA ASP A 182 -25.45 52.11 27.29
C ASP A 182 -25.37 52.08 28.83
N ALA A 183 -24.37 51.39 29.40
CA ALA A 183 -24.13 51.38 30.85
C ALA A 183 -23.69 52.75 31.40
N GLU A 184 -22.87 53.50 30.67
CA GLU A 184 -22.48 54.87 31.04
C GLU A 184 -23.69 55.82 31.08
N GLU A 185 -24.61 55.69 30.12
CA GLU A 185 -25.86 56.44 30.09
C GLU A 185 -26.77 56.08 31.29
N GLU A 186 -26.94 54.78 31.56
CA GLU A 186 -27.72 54.31 32.73
C GLU A 186 -27.13 54.81 34.05
N ILE A 187 -25.80 54.80 34.20
CA ILE A 187 -25.11 55.31 35.38
C ILE A 187 -25.31 56.82 35.52
N ALA A 188 -25.23 57.58 34.41
CA ALA A 188 -25.47 59.02 34.42
C ALA A 188 -26.90 59.36 34.85
N ASP A 189 -27.89 58.64 34.32
CA ASP A 189 -29.30 58.77 34.67
C ASP A 189 -29.57 58.40 36.13
N ALA A 190 -29.01 57.29 36.61
CA ALA A 190 -29.13 56.87 38.01
C ALA A 190 -28.50 57.90 38.94
N THR A 191 -27.36 58.48 38.56
CA THR A 191 -26.67 59.54 39.33
C THR A 191 -27.52 60.79 39.40
N GLN A 192 -28.12 61.24 38.29
CA GLN A 192 -29.02 62.40 38.29
C GLN A 192 -30.25 62.17 39.17
N LYS A 193 -30.88 60.99 39.09
CA LYS A 193 -32.01 60.61 39.96
C LYS A 193 -31.61 60.56 41.43
N ALA A 194 -30.44 60.01 41.75
CA ALA A 194 -29.91 59.97 43.11
C ALA A 194 -29.66 61.39 43.65
N LEU A 195 -29.05 62.28 42.87
CA LEU A 195 -28.82 63.67 43.25
C LEU A 195 -30.15 64.43 43.48
N ALA A 196 -31.15 64.22 42.62
CA ALA A 196 -32.48 64.80 42.81
C ALA A 196 -33.13 64.32 44.12
N THR A 197 -33.06 63.01 44.39
CA THR A 197 -33.58 62.41 45.63
C THR A 197 -32.85 62.96 46.87
N VAL A 198 -31.54 63.13 46.81
CA VAL A 198 -30.75 63.72 47.92
C VAL A 198 -31.16 65.18 48.16
N ASN A 199 -31.39 65.97 47.11
CA ASN A 199 -31.87 67.35 47.24
C ASN A 199 -33.26 67.43 47.87
N ASP A 200 -34.18 66.52 47.49
CA ASP A 200 -35.51 66.45 48.10
C ASP A 200 -35.44 66.09 49.58
N VAL A 201 -34.65 65.07 49.96
CA VAL A 201 -34.45 64.69 51.36
C VAL A 201 -33.76 65.82 52.14
N ALA A 202 -32.77 66.49 51.55
CA ALA A 202 -32.11 67.63 52.17
C ALA A 202 -33.10 68.80 52.40
N ALA A 203 -34.02 69.05 51.46
CA ALA A 203 -35.07 70.05 51.61
C ALA A 203 -36.06 69.69 52.73
N GLU A 204 -36.46 68.43 52.83
CA GLU A 204 -37.31 67.94 53.93
C GLU A 204 -36.63 68.09 55.29
N VAL A 205 -35.38 67.68 55.41
CA VAL A 205 -34.61 67.78 56.66
C VAL A 205 -34.37 69.24 57.04
N ALA A 206 -34.04 70.12 56.08
CA ALA A 206 -33.85 71.54 56.32
C ALA A 206 -35.15 72.24 56.75
N ALA A 207 -36.28 71.90 56.13
CA ALA A 207 -37.59 72.42 56.53
C ALA A 207 -37.97 71.98 57.95
N ALA A 208 -37.78 70.69 58.27
CA ALA A 208 -38.02 70.15 59.61
C ALA A 208 -37.11 70.79 60.68
N ALA A 209 -35.84 71.04 60.34
CA ALA A 209 -34.91 71.73 61.23
C ALA A 209 -35.30 73.20 61.44
N ALA A 210 -35.71 73.92 60.40
CA ALA A 210 -36.16 75.31 60.48
C ALA A 210 -37.45 75.45 61.31
N GLU A 211 -38.39 74.52 61.17
CA GLU A 211 -39.61 74.48 61.99
C GLU A 211 -39.27 74.28 63.48
N LYS A 212 -38.34 73.36 63.79
CA LYS A 212 -37.92 73.10 65.18
C LYS A 212 -37.09 74.22 65.82
N LEU A 213 -36.29 74.95 65.05
CA LEU A 213 -35.36 75.97 65.59
C LEU A 213 -35.95 77.38 65.61
N VAL A 214 -36.75 77.75 64.61
CA VAL A 214 -37.24 79.14 64.41
C VAL A 214 -38.76 79.25 64.57
N GLY A 215 -39.48 78.11 64.63
CA GLY A 215 -40.95 78.09 64.80
C GLY A 215 -41.73 78.58 63.58
N ILE A 216 -41.08 78.75 62.43
CA ILE A 216 -41.70 79.18 61.17
C ILE A 216 -42.02 77.93 60.35
N LYS A 217 -43.31 77.70 60.05
CA LYS A 217 -43.73 76.68 59.07
C LYS A 217 -43.31 77.10 57.68
N THR A 218 -42.33 76.40 57.11
CA THR A 218 -41.88 76.59 55.74
C THR A 218 -42.49 75.52 54.84
N ASP A 219 -43.05 75.95 53.71
CA ASP A 219 -43.64 75.06 52.71
C ASP A 219 -42.51 74.36 51.92
N LYS A 220 -42.62 73.03 51.73
CA LYS A 220 -41.62 72.18 51.04
C LYS A 220 -41.23 72.75 49.68
N LYS A 221 -42.18 73.36 48.94
CA LYS A 221 -41.91 73.99 47.65
C LYS A 221 -40.97 75.21 47.74
N LYS A 222 -41.06 76.00 48.82
CA LYS A 222 -40.17 77.16 49.03
C LYS A 222 -38.77 76.72 49.42
N ALA A 223 -38.64 75.69 50.26
CA ALA A 223 -37.35 75.12 50.64
C ALA A 223 -36.55 74.59 49.43
N ILE A 224 -37.21 73.86 48.53
CA ILE A 224 -36.60 73.36 47.29
C ILE A 224 -36.07 74.52 46.43
N SER A 225 -36.86 75.59 46.24
CA SER A 225 -36.43 76.75 45.43
C SER A 225 -35.21 77.46 46.00
N VAL A 226 -35.08 77.57 47.33
CA VAL A 226 -33.92 78.21 47.98
C VAL A 226 -32.67 77.34 47.84
N ILE A 227 -32.81 76.02 47.98
CA ILE A 227 -31.70 75.07 47.81
C ILE A 227 -31.20 75.09 46.37
N GLU A 228 -32.09 75.13 45.38
CA GLU A 228 -31.73 75.23 43.97
C GLU A 228 -31.01 76.55 43.65
N THR A 229 -31.46 77.67 44.24
CA THR A 229 -30.82 78.98 44.06
C THR A 229 -29.41 79.01 44.67
N ILE A 230 -29.23 78.39 45.85
CA ILE A 230 -27.91 78.28 46.51
C ILE A 230 -27.00 77.33 45.72
N GLY A 231 -27.52 76.20 45.24
CA GLY A 231 -26.79 75.25 44.40
C GLY A 231 -26.29 75.88 43.09
N LYS A 232 -27.14 76.63 42.40
CA LYS A 232 -26.82 77.30 41.14
C LYS A 232 -25.79 78.44 41.30
N LYS A 233 -25.80 79.14 42.44
CA LYS A 233 -24.82 80.19 42.76
C LYS A 233 -23.43 79.65 43.10
N LYS A 234 -23.31 78.38 43.51
CA LYS A 234 -22.03 77.74 43.87
C LYS A 234 -21.39 76.97 42.70
N ALA A 235 -22.17 76.63 41.67
CA ALA A 235 -21.72 75.94 40.47
C ALA A 235 -21.29 76.89 39.33
N ALA A 236 -21.49 78.20 39.48
CA ALA A 236 -20.96 79.27 38.64
C ALA A 236 -19.72 79.89 39.30
#